data_AF-A0A9W8M840-F1
#
_entry.id   AF-A0A9W8M840-F1
#
_cell.length_a   1.000
_cell.length_b   1.000
_cell.length_c   1.000
_cell.angle_alpha   90.00
_cell.angle_beta   90.00
_cell.angle_gamma   90.00
#
_symmetry.space_group_name_H-M   'P 1'
#
loop_
_entity.id
_entity.type
_entity.pdbx_description
1 polymer ?
#
loop_
_entity_poly.entity_id
_entity_poly.type
_entity_poly.pdbx_seq_one_letter_code
_entity_poly.pdbx_strand_id
1 'polypeptide(L)'
;MSCPPTASYDFDSPDADVVLLSSEPKSPAHFRVHRSILTIASPFFQDMFSLPQAPSTSTDESQKIPIIPVSETREVLEPLLRFVYPVPDPIITSLDDLNQVLAAAIKYEFEAVVSTLRTFLLSPTFLQASPVKVYSIACQHDLVEEAKIASRYTLSTDLLDLEGVAVEELKRMAAYDYHKLLVLHKKRSEAALEFIRKVDSCEDGAVKCMQCNGSVFTANGPPKWWIEWEKKAKEEIQARPTTDVVFGMDFLYAAARKSGCARCPGSVLESWKILADLKEAIDSLPSTI
;
A
#
# COMPACT_ATOMS: atom_id res chain seq x y z
N MET A 1 -3.40 -21.20 -16.13
CA MET A 1 -1.99 -21.62 -15.97
C MET A 1 -1.72 -21.64 -14.48
N SER A 2 -1.69 -22.83 -13.88
CA SER A 2 -1.44 -23.00 -12.45
C SER A 2 0.01 -22.64 -12.15
N CYS A 3 0.22 -21.69 -11.24
CA CYS A 3 1.53 -21.37 -10.68
C CYS A 3 2.10 -22.66 -10.05
N PRO A 4 3.38 -23.02 -10.27
CA PRO A 4 3.97 -24.16 -9.58
C PRO A 4 3.93 -23.91 -8.06
N PRO A 5 3.72 -24.96 -7.23
CA PRO A 5 3.80 -24.79 -5.79
C PRO A 5 5.19 -24.26 -5.43
N THR A 6 5.23 -23.15 -4.71
CA THR A 6 6.46 -22.60 -4.12
C THR A 6 7.13 -23.74 -3.36
N ALA A 7 8.34 -24.15 -3.77
CA ALA A 7 9.02 -25.26 -3.13
C ALA A 7 9.26 -24.91 -1.65
N SER A 8 8.61 -25.67 -0.76
CA SER A 8 8.85 -25.64 0.69
C SER A 8 10.30 -26.07 0.94
N TYR A 9 11.00 -25.34 1.79
CA TYR A 9 12.30 -25.74 2.30
C TYR A 9 12.11 -26.52 3.60
N ASP A 10 12.69 -27.72 3.68
CA ASP A 10 12.65 -28.53 4.89
C ASP A 10 13.90 -28.30 5.72
N PHE A 11 13.71 -27.84 6.96
CA PHE A 11 14.79 -27.62 7.94
C PHE A 11 15.02 -28.91 8.73
N ASP A 12 15.86 -29.81 8.21
CA ASP A 12 16.09 -31.16 8.77
C ASP A 12 17.58 -31.49 9.06
N SER A 13 18.43 -30.46 9.17
CA SER A 13 19.88 -30.63 9.28
C SER A 13 20.29 -31.58 10.42
N PRO A 14 21.19 -32.55 10.18
CA PRO A 14 21.58 -33.56 11.18
C PRO A 14 22.39 -32.96 12.33
N ASP A 15 23.10 -31.87 12.09
CA ASP A 15 23.95 -31.14 13.04
C ASP A 15 23.22 -30.03 13.81
N ALA A 16 21.90 -29.90 13.63
CA ALA A 16 21.08 -28.94 14.36
C ALA A 16 21.17 -29.16 15.89
N ASP A 17 21.31 -28.07 16.64
CA ASP A 17 21.46 -28.04 18.10
C ASP A 17 20.24 -27.45 18.83
N VAL A 18 19.18 -27.13 18.07
CA VAL A 18 17.85 -26.77 18.60
C VAL A 18 16.75 -27.12 17.59
N VAL A 19 15.54 -27.41 18.10
CA VAL A 19 14.34 -27.60 17.28
C VAL A 19 13.31 -26.53 17.65
N LEU A 20 12.84 -25.76 16.67
CA LEU A 20 11.65 -24.94 16.84
C LEU A 20 10.41 -25.78 16.48
N LEU A 21 9.42 -25.78 17.36
CA LEU A 21 8.16 -26.50 17.18
C LEU A 21 7.04 -25.51 16.89
N SER A 22 6.50 -25.55 15.67
CA SER A 22 5.41 -24.64 15.26
C SER A 22 4.09 -24.97 15.96
N SER A 23 3.21 -23.96 16.03
CA SER A 23 1.91 -24.05 16.69
C SER A 23 0.81 -24.48 15.73
N GLU A 24 0.91 -25.69 15.14
CA GLU A 24 -0.25 -26.29 14.47
C GLU A 24 -1.14 -27.09 15.44
N PRO A 25 -2.48 -27.02 15.30
CA PRO A 25 -3.40 -27.77 16.15
C PRO A 25 -3.35 -29.30 15.97
N LYS A 26 -2.90 -29.79 14.80
CA LYS A 26 -3.00 -31.21 14.43
C LYS A 26 -1.66 -31.91 14.20
N SER A 27 -0.71 -31.22 13.58
CA SER A 27 0.57 -31.81 13.19
C SER A 27 1.66 -30.75 13.25
N PRO A 28 2.25 -30.50 14.43
CA PRO A 28 3.27 -29.49 14.59
C PRO A 28 4.52 -29.83 13.76
N ALA A 29 4.96 -28.90 12.93
CA ALA A 29 6.20 -29.04 12.18
C ALA A 29 7.42 -28.81 13.09
N HIS A 30 8.47 -29.60 12.85
CA HIS A 30 9.72 -29.54 13.59
C HIS A 30 10.78 -28.92 12.68
N PHE A 31 11.33 -27.79 13.08
CA PHE A 31 12.37 -27.08 12.34
C PHE A 31 13.70 -27.29 13.05
N ARG A 32 14.55 -28.16 12.49
CA ARG A 32 15.90 -28.42 12.99
C ARG A 32 16.82 -27.27 12.57
N VAL A 33 17.19 -26.43 13.53
CA VAL A 33 17.93 -25.18 13.30
C VAL A 33 19.13 -25.06 14.24
N HIS A 34 19.88 -23.98 14.10
CA HIS A 34 21.18 -23.76 14.73
C HIS A 34 21.10 -22.53 15.62
N ARG A 35 21.39 -22.70 16.91
CA ARG A 35 21.41 -21.62 17.90
C ARG A 35 22.35 -20.50 17.47
N SER A 36 23.49 -20.84 16.88
CA SER A 36 24.48 -19.87 16.39
C SER A 36 23.90 -18.92 15.35
N ILE A 37 23.17 -19.44 14.36
CA ILE A 37 22.53 -18.63 13.31
C ILE A 37 21.43 -17.75 13.91
N LEU A 38 20.55 -18.32 14.71
CA LEU A 38 19.46 -17.57 15.35
C LEU A 38 19.98 -16.46 16.29
N THR A 39 21.04 -16.75 17.07
CA THR A 39 21.67 -15.79 17.99
C THR A 39 22.33 -14.63 17.24
N ILE A 40 22.97 -14.92 16.09
CA ILE A 40 23.59 -13.88 15.26
C ILE A 40 22.52 -13.00 14.61
N ALA A 41 21.40 -13.59 14.19
CA ALA A 41 20.35 -12.89 13.44
C ALA A 41 19.33 -12.17 14.33
N SER A 42 19.19 -12.52 15.60
CA SER A 42 18.15 -12.04 16.50
C SER A 42 18.64 -11.86 17.94
N PRO A 43 18.58 -10.62 18.49
CA PRO A 43 18.83 -10.37 19.90
C PRO A 43 17.85 -11.11 20.82
N PHE A 44 16.57 -11.22 20.43
CA PHE A 44 15.59 -12.03 21.15
C PHE A 44 16.08 -13.47 21.39
N PHE A 45 16.56 -14.14 20.34
CA PHE A 45 17.05 -15.51 20.46
C PHE A 45 18.37 -15.56 21.25
N GLN A 46 19.25 -14.58 21.09
CA GLN A 46 20.46 -14.45 21.90
C GLN A 46 20.14 -14.41 23.40
N ASP A 47 19.21 -13.55 23.81
CA ASP A 47 18.79 -13.39 25.19
C ASP A 47 18.10 -14.65 25.71
N MET A 48 17.14 -15.20 24.95
CA MET A 48 16.44 -16.43 25.31
C MET A 48 17.39 -17.60 25.54
N PHE A 49 18.43 -17.74 24.70
CA PHE A 49 19.43 -18.78 24.82
C PHE A 49 20.43 -18.58 25.97
N SER A 50 20.54 -17.35 26.49
CA SER A 50 21.39 -17.02 27.64
C SER A 50 20.75 -17.37 28.99
N LEU A 51 19.43 -17.58 29.02
CA LEU A 51 18.68 -17.84 30.25
C LEU A 51 19.08 -19.18 30.89
N PRO A 52 19.20 -19.25 32.24
CA PRO A 52 19.46 -20.51 32.93
C PRO A 52 18.33 -21.52 32.68
N GLN A 53 18.67 -22.69 32.15
CA GLN A 53 17.71 -23.78 32.02
C GLN A 53 17.52 -24.48 33.37
N ALA A 54 16.28 -24.85 33.70
CA ALA A 54 15.99 -25.66 34.88
C ALA A 54 16.73 -27.01 34.77
N PRO A 55 17.28 -27.55 35.88
CA PRO A 55 17.97 -28.82 35.86
C PRO A 55 17.02 -29.92 35.36
N SER A 56 17.39 -30.55 34.26
CA SER A 56 16.64 -31.63 33.62
C SER A 56 16.53 -32.83 34.56
N THR A 57 15.31 -33.16 34.98
CA THR A 57 15.00 -34.28 35.89
C THR A 57 14.95 -35.65 35.20
N SER A 58 15.47 -35.78 33.98
CA SER A 58 15.47 -37.05 33.24
C SER A 58 16.88 -37.62 33.14
N THR A 59 17.04 -38.83 33.66
CA THR A 59 18.26 -39.63 33.79
C THR A 59 18.73 -40.28 32.47
N ASP A 60 18.25 -39.81 31.32
CA ASP A 60 18.63 -40.34 29.99
C ASP A 60 19.72 -39.45 29.37
N GLU A 61 20.98 -39.87 29.53
CA GLU A 61 22.19 -39.24 28.96
C GLU A 61 22.33 -39.42 27.43
N SER A 62 21.23 -39.49 26.69
CA SER A 62 21.27 -39.24 25.24
C SER A 62 20.84 -37.79 25.04
N GLN A 63 21.79 -36.91 24.70
CA GLN A 63 21.58 -35.48 24.45
C GLN A 63 20.37 -35.26 23.53
N LYS A 64 19.18 -35.06 24.10
CA LYS A 64 17.99 -34.68 23.33
C LYS A 64 18.15 -33.21 22.99
N ILE A 65 18.27 -32.92 21.70
CA ILE A 65 18.26 -31.56 21.15
C ILE A 65 17.06 -30.81 21.76
N PRO A 66 17.26 -29.61 22.35
CA PRO A 66 16.19 -28.86 22.99
C PRO A 66 15.10 -28.51 21.98
N ILE A 67 13.84 -28.73 22.37
CA ILE A 67 12.65 -28.38 21.58
C ILE A 67 12.00 -27.14 22.18
N ILE A 68 11.80 -26.11 21.36
CA ILE A 68 11.25 -24.81 21.77
C ILE A 68 9.94 -24.58 21.03
N PRO A 69 8.78 -24.60 21.72
CA PRO A 69 7.52 -24.26 21.11
C PRO A 69 7.45 -22.77 20.76
N VAL A 70 7.00 -22.46 19.55
CA VAL A 70 6.73 -21.10 19.07
C VAL A 70 5.25 -20.94 18.72
N SER A 71 4.75 -19.71 18.61
CA SER A 71 3.31 -19.49 18.34
C SER A 71 2.96 -19.44 16.86
N GLU A 72 3.97 -19.40 16.00
CA GLU A 72 3.87 -19.29 14.56
C GLU A 72 3.58 -20.66 13.95
N THR A 73 2.77 -20.68 12.89
CA THR A 73 2.53 -21.88 12.10
C THR A 73 3.67 -22.09 11.11
N ARG A 74 3.71 -23.26 10.47
CA ARG A 74 4.67 -23.58 9.40
C ARG A 74 4.64 -22.56 8.28
N GLU A 75 3.47 -22.06 7.90
CA GLU A 75 3.29 -21.09 6.81
C GLU A 75 3.96 -19.75 7.11
N VAL A 76 4.22 -19.43 8.39
CA VAL A 76 4.90 -18.21 8.82
C VAL A 76 6.36 -18.47 9.15
N LEU A 77 6.63 -19.58 9.85
CA LEU A 77 7.95 -19.90 10.36
C LEU A 77 8.92 -20.35 9.26
N GLU A 78 8.45 -21.12 8.27
CA GLU A 78 9.28 -21.55 7.14
C GLU A 78 9.85 -20.38 6.32
N PRO A 79 9.02 -19.43 5.83
CA PRO A 79 9.55 -18.30 5.06
C PRO A 79 10.41 -17.38 5.94
N LEU A 80 10.04 -17.18 7.20
CA LEU A 80 10.85 -16.40 8.14
C LEU A 80 12.27 -16.98 8.27
N LEU A 81 12.39 -18.29 8.52
CA LEU A 81 13.68 -18.95 8.67
C LEU A 81 14.48 -18.94 7.37
N ARG A 82 13.83 -18.98 6.20
CA ARG A 82 14.53 -18.87 4.90
C ARG A 82 15.23 -17.54 4.70
N PHE A 83 14.67 -16.43 5.20
CA PHE A 83 15.38 -15.15 5.17
C PHE A 83 16.58 -15.10 6.14
N VAL A 84 16.56 -15.92 7.19
CA VAL A 84 17.62 -15.96 8.20
C VAL A 84 18.77 -16.88 7.77
N TYR A 85 18.45 -17.95 7.06
CA TYR A 85 19.42 -18.95 6.61
C TYR A 85 19.98 -18.64 5.22
N PRO A 86 21.19 -19.13 4.88
CA PRO A 86 21.80 -18.95 3.55
C PRO A 86 21.16 -19.91 2.53
N VAL A 87 19.86 -19.79 2.33
CA VAL A 87 19.03 -20.56 1.40
C VAL A 87 18.26 -19.59 0.51
N PRO A 88 17.66 -20.04 -0.61
CA PRO A 88 16.89 -19.14 -1.45
C PRO A 88 15.73 -18.48 -0.70
N ASP A 89 15.61 -17.17 -0.83
CA ASP A 89 14.51 -16.39 -0.24
C ASP A 89 13.15 -16.99 -0.61
N PRO A 90 12.16 -16.91 0.30
CA PRO A 90 10.81 -17.35 0.00
C PRO A 90 10.12 -16.40 -0.98
N ILE A 91 9.18 -16.93 -1.75
CA ILE A 91 8.31 -16.11 -2.60
C ILE A 91 7.06 -15.76 -1.79
N ILE A 92 6.91 -14.49 -1.44
CA ILE A 92 5.71 -13.99 -0.77
C ILE A 92 4.77 -13.39 -1.81
N THR A 93 3.62 -14.04 -2.02
CA THR A 93 2.67 -13.65 -3.08
C THR A 93 1.49 -12.82 -2.58
N SER A 94 1.20 -12.82 -1.28
CA SER A 94 0.05 -12.13 -0.71
C SER A 94 0.45 -11.18 0.42
N LEU A 95 -0.34 -10.11 0.59
CA LEU A 95 -0.16 -9.16 1.68
C LEU A 95 -0.51 -9.78 3.05
N ASP A 96 -1.38 -10.79 3.10
CA ASP A 96 -1.69 -11.48 4.37
C ASP A 96 -0.53 -12.37 4.83
N ASP A 97 0.14 -13.07 3.91
CA ASP A 97 1.34 -13.85 4.22
C ASP A 97 2.47 -12.90 4.62
N LEU A 98 2.67 -11.81 3.86
CA LEU A 98 3.67 -10.79 4.18
C LEU A 98 3.45 -10.23 5.59
N ASN A 99 2.21 -9.86 5.94
CA ASN A 99 1.88 -9.29 7.23
C ASN A 99 2.18 -10.26 8.39
N GLN A 100 1.87 -11.54 8.22
CA GLN A 100 2.12 -12.56 9.24
C GLN A 100 3.63 -12.80 9.45
N VAL A 101 4.40 -12.90 8.36
CA VAL A 101 5.85 -13.07 8.42
C VAL A 101 6.52 -11.81 9.00
N LEU A 102 6.04 -10.62 8.63
CA LEU A 102 6.52 -9.36 9.19
C LEU A 102 6.26 -9.27 10.69
N ALA A 103 5.05 -9.62 11.14
CA ALA A 103 4.71 -9.66 12.57
C ALA A 103 5.64 -10.60 13.35
N ALA A 104 5.93 -11.79 12.81
CA ALA A 104 6.85 -12.74 13.42
C ALA A 104 8.30 -12.23 13.41
N ALA A 105 8.74 -11.59 12.33
CA ALA A 105 10.07 -10.99 12.23
C ALA A 105 10.27 -9.87 13.26
N ILE A 106 9.27 -9.02 13.47
CA ILE A 106 9.29 -7.98 14.51
C ILE A 106 9.29 -8.61 15.89
N LYS A 107 8.41 -9.57 16.15
CA LYS A 107 8.30 -10.28 17.45
C LYS A 107 9.63 -10.93 17.86
N TYR A 108 10.34 -11.50 16.90
CA TYR A 108 11.62 -12.16 17.11
C TYR A 108 12.83 -11.27 16.82
N GLU A 109 12.64 -9.96 16.63
CA GLU A 109 13.72 -8.99 16.44
C GLU A 109 14.69 -9.34 15.29
N PHE A 110 14.18 -9.94 14.21
CA PHE A 110 14.95 -10.22 12.99
C PHE A 110 15.05 -8.98 12.10
N GLU A 111 15.82 -7.97 12.52
CA GLU A 111 15.86 -6.64 11.90
C GLU A 111 16.18 -6.65 10.39
N ALA A 112 17.10 -7.51 9.96
CA ALA A 112 17.44 -7.68 8.54
C ALA A 112 16.23 -8.17 7.72
N VAL A 113 15.45 -9.09 8.28
CA VAL A 113 14.24 -9.62 7.65
C VAL A 113 13.14 -8.57 7.62
N VAL A 114 12.96 -7.82 8.71
CA VAL A 114 12.03 -6.69 8.78
C VAL A 114 12.34 -5.68 7.67
N SER A 115 13.60 -5.31 7.50
CA SER A 115 14.05 -4.39 6.45
C SER A 115 13.72 -4.88 5.03
N THR A 116 13.94 -6.17 4.76
CA THR A 116 13.58 -6.82 3.49
C THR A 116 12.07 -6.79 3.26
N LEU A 117 11.28 -7.18 4.26
CA LEU A 117 9.81 -7.23 4.16
C LEU A 117 9.18 -5.84 4.01
N ARG A 118 9.73 -4.81 4.65
CA ARG A 118 9.33 -3.40 4.44
C ARG A 118 9.51 -2.98 2.98
N THR A 119 10.61 -3.39 2.35
CA THR A 119 10.86 -3.13 0.93
C THR A 119 9.84 -3.85 0.04
N PHE A 120 9.51 -5.12 0.36
CA PHE A 120 8.49 -5.87 -0.38
C PHE A 120 7.08 -5.29 -0.20
N LEU A 121 6.75 -4.82 0.99
CA LEU A 121 5.48 -4.15 1.30
C LEU A 121 5.26 -2.93 0.39
N LEU A 122 6.33 -2.19 0.09
CA LEU A 122 6.32 -1.03 -0.82
C LEU A 122 6.57 -1.38 -2.30
N SER A 123 6.47 -2.66 -2.68
CA SER A 123 6.59 -3.02 -4.09
C SER A 123 5.48 -2.36 -4.93
N PRO A 124 5.75 -1.95 -6.18
CA PRO A 124 4.74 -1.35 -7.05
C PRO A 124 3.51 -2.26 -7.24
N THR A 125 3.73 -3.57 -7.26
CA THR A 125 2.66 -4.57 -7.36
C THR A 125 1.65 -4.44 -6.23
N PHE A 126 2.09 -4.32 -4.98
CA PHE A 126 1.17 -4.17 -3.84
C PHE A 126 0.61 -2.76 -3.71
N LEU A 127 1.42 -1.73 -3.93
CA LEU A 127 0.98 -0.34 -3.84
C LEU A 127 -0.10 0.00 -4.87
N GLN A 128 -0.04 -0.58 -6.07
CA GLN A 128 -1.07 -0.37 -7.10
C GLN A 128 -2.28 -1.27 -6.89
N ALA A 129 -2.08 -2.53 -6.50
CA ALA A 129 -3.18 -3.48 -6.37
C ALA A 129 -4.04 -3.25 -5.12
N SER A 130 -3.43 -2.84 -3.99
CA SER A 130 -4.13 -2.74 -2.70
C SER A 130 -3.52 -1.70 -1.76
N PRO A 131 -3.49 -0.40 -2.14
CA PRO A 131 -2.82 0.65 -1.37
C PRO A 131 -3.37 0.81 0.06
N VAL A 132 -4.69 0.65 0.24
CA VAL A 132 -5.34 0.74 1.56
C VAL A 132 -4.85 -0.36 2.50
N LYS A 133 -4.64 -1.57 1.97
CA LYS A 133 -4.12 -2.71 2.74
C LYS A 133 -2.66 -2.49 3.13
N VAL A 134 -1.84 -2.02 2.19
CA VAL A 134 -0.43 -1.67 2.45
C VAL A 134 -0.34 -0.61 3.55
N TYR A 135 -1.15 0.44 3.46
CA TYR A 135 -1.24 1.48 4.49
C TYR A 135 -1.67 0.90 5.84
N SER A 136 -2.68 0.03 5.87
CA SER A 136 -3.17 -0.63 7.08
C SER A 136 -2.06 -1.45 7.77
N ILE A 137 -1.32 -2.26 7.00
CA ILE A 137 -0.20 -3.06 7.51
C ILE A 137 0.90 -2.16 8.07
N ALA A 138 1.24 -1.09 7.35
CA ALA A 138 2.25 -0.13 7.81
C ALA A 138 1.84 0.51 9.15
N CYS A 139 0.57 0.91 9.30
CA CYS A 139 0.06 1.46 10.57
C CYS A 139 0.04 0.42 11.70
N GLN A 140 -0.35 -0.83 11.42
CA GLN A 140 -0.39 -1.90 12.44
C GLN A 140 0.98 -2.20 13.07
N HIS A 141 2.06 -1.96 12.32
CA HIS A 141 3.44 -2.21 12.76
C HIS A 141 4.23 -0.92 13.03
N ASP A 142 3.55 0.23 13.18
CA ASP A 142 4.17 1.55 13.42
C ASP A 142 5.25 1.96 12.38
N LEU A 143 5.10 1.48 11.14
CA LEU A 143 5.99 1.77 10.02
C LEU A 143 5.64 3.12 9.38
N VAL A 144 6.03 4.20 10.07
CA VAL A 144 5.61 5.58 9.74
C VAL A 144 5.97 5.99 8.30
N GLU A 145 7.16 5.67 7.83
CA GLU A 145 7.61 6.08 6.49
C GLU A 145 6.88 5.29 5.38
N GLU A 146 6.67 3.99 5.58
CA GLU A 146 5.88 3.14 4.71
C GLU A 146 4.42 3.61 4.66
N ALA A 147 3.84 3.99 5.80
CA ALA A 147 2.49 4.52 5.87
C ALA A 147 2.36 5.85 5.10
N LYS A 148 3.35 6.74 5.21
CA LYS A 148 3.39 7.97 4.40
C LYS A 148 3.42 7.64 2.91
N ILE A 149 4.30 6.75 2.47
CA ILE A 149 4.41 6.36 1.06
C ILE A 149 3.10 5.74 0.57
N ALA A 150 2.55 4.78 1.31
CA ALA A 150 1.30 4.10 0.95
C ALA A 150 0.10 5.06 0.91
N SER A 151 0.04 6.04 1.81
CA SER A 151 -1.06 7.02 1.85
C SER A 151 -1.24 7.78 0.53
N ARG A 152 -0.14 8.05 -0.20
CA ARG A 152 -0.19 8.66 -1.52
C ARG A 152 -0.95 7.83 -2.54
N TYR A 153 -0.73 6.52 -2.54
CA TYR A 153 -1.39 5.62 -3.49
C TYR A 153 -2.87 5.42 -3.16
N THR A 154 -3.30 5.71 -1.93
CA THR A 154 -4.73 5.69 -1.59
C THR A 154 -5.52 6.80 -2.27
N LEU A 155 -4.88 7.88 -2.76
CA LEU A 155 -5.56 9.01 -3.40
C LEU A 155 -6.30 8.61 -4.69
N SER A 156 -5.88 7.53 -5.34
CA SER A 156 -6.57 6.96 -6.51
C SER A 156 -7.69 5.98 -6.14
N THR A 157 -8.03 5.85 -4.85
CA THR A 157 -9.07 4.95 -4.35
C THR A 157 -10.20 5.75 -3.73
N ASP A 158 -11.43 5.42 -4.07
CA ASP A 158 -12.60 5.96 -3.37
C ASP A 158 -12.73 5.26 -2.01
N LEU A 159 -12.45 5.97 -0.94
CA LEU A 159 -12.49 5.41 0.42
C LEU A 159 -13.91 5.17 0.93
N LEU A 160 -14.92 5.80 0.32
CA LEU A 160 -16.33 5.69 0.74
C LEU A 160 -17.08 4.60 -0.04
N ASP A 161 -16.57 4.22 -1.21
CA ASP A 161 -17.12 3.17 -2.08
C ASP A 161 -16.18 1.95 -2.16
N LEU A 162 -15.60 1.57 -1.02
CA LEU A 162 -14.80 0.36 -0.91
C LEU A 162 -15.71 -0.87 -0.95
N GLU A 163 -15.30 -1.90 -1.69
CA GLU A 163 -16.00 -3.18 -1.78
C GLU A 163 -15.10 -4.36 -1.43
N GLY A 164 -15.72 -5.48 -1.01
CA GLY A 164 -15.06 -6.75 -0.81
C GLY A 164 -13.89 -6.70 0.19
N VAL A 165 -12.72 -7.20 -0.25
CA VAL A 165 -11.53 -7.36 0.61
C VAL A 165 -11.03 -6.03 1.17
N ALA A 166 -11.20 -4.90 0.45
CA ALA A 166 -10.71 -3.61 0.91
C ALA A 166 -11.47 -3.09 2.15
N VAL A 167 -12.75 -3.42 2.29
CA VAL A 167 -13.57 -3.06 3.46
C VAL A 167 -13.15 -3.86 4.69
N GLU A 168 -12.81 -5.13 4.51
CA GLU A 168 -12.35 -5.99 5.60
C GLU A 168 -11.05 -5.49 6.22
N GLU A 169 -10.17 -4.85 5.44
CA GLU A 169 -8.95 -4.24 5.95
C GLU A 169 -9.21 -3.06 6.91
N LEU A 170 -10.34 -2.35 6.75
CA LEU A 170 -10.73 -1.28 7.66
C LEU A 170 -11.00 -1.80 9.07
N LYS A 171 -11.40 -3.08 9.23
CA LYS A 171 -11.61 -3.69 10.56
C LYS A 171 -10.32 -3.82 11.35
N ARG A 172 -9.18 -3.93 10.66
CA ARG A 172 -7.85 -4.11 11.25
C ARG A 172 -7.13 -2.77 11.45
N MET A 173 -7.61 -1.71 10.81
CA MET A 173 -7.02 -0.38 10.90
C MET A 173 -7.58 0.37 12.12
N ALA A 174 -6.71 1.04 12.87
CA ALA A 174 -7.17 1.94 13.91
C ALA A 174 -7.97 3.10 13.30
N ALA A 175 -9.08 3.48 13.96
CA ALA A 175 -9.92 4.58 13.51
C ALA A 175 -9.13 5.91 13.37
N TYR A 176 -8.10 6.08 14.19
CA TYR A 176 -7.19 7.22 14.12
C TYR A 176 -6.41 7.28 12.79
N ASP A 177 -5.85 6.17 12.33
CA ASP A 177 -5.09 6.13 11.08
C ASP A 177 -5.98 6.21 9.84
N TYR A 178 -7.19 5.66 9.93
CA TYR A 178 -8.22 5.89 8.91
C TYR A 178 -8.63 7.37 8.83
N HIS A 179 -8.78 8.04 9.98
CA HIS A 179 -9.09 9.45 10.03
C HIS A 179 -8.00 10.31 9.36
N LYS A 180 -6.71 9.97 9.53
CA LYS A 180 -5.61 10.65 8.82
C LYS A 180 -5.76 10.57 7.30
N LEU A 181 -6.12 9.39 6.76
CA LEU A 181 -6.39 9.23 5.34
C LEU A 181 -7.56 10.10 4.87
N LEU A 182 -8.67 10.09 5.59
CA LEU A 182 -9.83 10.94 5.25
C LEU A 182 -9.47 12.42 5.25
N VAL A 183 -8.66 12.88 6.21
CA VAL A 183 -8.20 14.27 6.28
C VAL A 183 -7.30 14.60 5.08
N LEU A 184 -6.38 13.71 4.71
CA LEU A 184 -5.55 13.87 3.52
C LEU A 184 -6.41 14.02 2.26
N HIS A 185 -7.35 13.09 2.05
CA HIS A 185 -8.25 13.09 0.89
C HIS A 185 -9.08 14.37 0.82
N LYS A 186 -9.71 14.75 1.94
CA LYS A 186 -10.52 15.95 2.05
C LYS A 186 -9.71 17.22 1.73
N LYS A 187 -8.58 17.41 2.39
CA LYS A 187 -7.74 18.61 2.21
C LYS A 187 -7.26 18.75 0.77
N ARG A 188 -6.81 17.64 0.17
CA ARG A 188 -6.33 17.64 -1.20
C ARG A 188 -7.47 17.93 -2.19
N SER A 189 -8.64 17.32 -1.97
CA SER A 189 -9.84 17.57 -2.77
C SER A 189 -10.24 19.05 -2.70
N GLU A 190 -10.37 19.62 -1.50
CA GLU A 190 -10.75 21.03 -1.30
C GLU A 190 -9.78 21.99 -2.02
N ALA A 191 -8.47 21.76 -1.89
CA ALA A 191 -7.45 22.58 -2.54
C ALA A 191 -7.45 22.43 -4.07
N ALA A 192 -7.66 21.21 -4.60
CA ALA A 192 -7.77 20.97 -6.04
C ALA A 192 -9.00 21.68 -6.64
N LEU A 193 -10.14 21.64 -5.93
CA LEU A 193 -11.34 22.36 -6.34
C LEU A 193 -11.18 23.88 -6.28
N GLU A 194 -10.35 24.39 -5.37
CA GLU A 194 -10.02 25.82 -5.33
C GLU A 194 -9.23 26.26 -6.57
N PHE A 195 -8.26 25.45 -7.03
CA PHE A 195 -7.55 25.74 -8.27
C PHE A 195 -8.48 25.79 -9.49
N ILE A 196 -9.43 24.85 -9.58
CA ILE A 196 -10.43 24.86 -10.66
C ILE A 196 -11.26 26.14 -10.63
N ARG A 197 -11.76 26.55 -9.46
CA ARG A 197 -12.55 27.80 -9.30
C ARG A 197 -11.76 29.06 -9.67
N LYS A 198 -10.44 29.09 -9.42
CA LYS A 198 -9.58 30.23 -9.79
C LYS A 198 -9.48 30.40 -11.31
N VAL A 199 -9.50 29.29 -12.06
CA VAL A 199 -9.54 29.35 -13.53
C VAL A 199 -10.84 29.99 -14.02
N ASP A 200 -11.97 29.71 -13.36
CA ASP A 200 -13.27 30.29 -13.71
C ASP A 200 -13.33 31.80 -13.47
N SER A 201 -12.62 32.30 -12.47
CA SER A 201 -12.63 33.71 -12.07
C SER A 201 -11.62 34.60 -12.80
N CYS A 202 -10.75 34.04 -13.65
CA CYS A 202 -9.73 34.81 -14.35
C CYS A 202 -10.29 35.53 -15.58
N GLU A 203 -10.29 36.87 -15.57
CA GLU A 203 -10.80 37.71 -16.67
C GLU A 203 -9.97 37.57 -17.97
N ASP A 204 -8.65 37.41 -17.86
CA ASP A 204 -7.72 37.43 -19.01
C ASP A 204 -7.22 36.03 -19.46
N GLY A 205 -7.64 34.95 -18.79
CA GLY A 205 -7.06 33.60 -18.95
C GLY A 205 -8.07 32.44 -19.05
N ALA A 206 -9.35 32.73 -19.21
CA ALA A 206 -10.39 31.70 -19.26
C ALA A 206 -10.32 30.86 -20.54
N VAL A 207 -10.65 29.58 -20.42
CA VAL A 207 -10.82 28.62 -21.53
C VAL A 207 -11.72 29.23 -22.62
N LYS A 208 -11.29 29.22 -23.87
CA LYS A 208 -12.04 29.82 -25.00
C LYS A 208 -12.50 28.78 -26.01
N CYS A 209 -13.72 28.96 -26.48
CA CYS A 209 -14.33 28.25 -27.60
C CYS A 209 -15.03 29.28 -28.50
N MET A 210 -14.64 29.33 -29.77
CA MET A 210 -15.16 30.30 -30.74
C MET A 210 -16.69 30.30 -30.86
N GLN A 211 -17.35 29.17 -30.58
CA GLN A 211 -18.81 29.05 -30.67
C GLN A 211 -19.53 29.28 -29.33
N CYS A 212 -18.91 28.99 -28.19
CA CYS A 212 -19.57 29.14 -26.89
C CYS A 212 -19.40 30.55 -26.32
N ASN A 213 -18.17 31.06 -26.31
CA ASN A 213 -17.78 32.31 -25.65
C ASN A 213 -16.87 33.17 -26.53
N GLY A 214 -17.00 33.05 -27.86
CA GLY A 214 -16.29 33.87 -28.83
C GLY A 214 -16.97 35.21 -29.18
N SER A 215 -18.22 35.42 -28.73
CA SER A 215 -18.97 36.67 -28.95
C SER A 215 -18.90 37.57 -27.72
N VAL A 216 -18.99 38.89 -27.92
CA VAL A 216 -18.99 39.89 -26.82
C VAL A 216 -20.11 39.62 -25.80
N PHE A 217 -21.26 39.11 -26.26
CA PHE A 217 -22.39 38.78 -25.40
C PHE A 217 -22.18 37.51 -24.55
N THR A 218 -21.23 36.66 -24.92
CA THR A 218 -20.96 35.37 -24.24
C THR A 218 -19.54 35.25 -23.72
N ALA A 219 -18.70 36.28 -23.91
CA ALA A 219 -17.26 36.26 -23.61
C ALA A 219 -16.93 36.08 -22.13
N ASN A 220 -17.85 36.48 -21.25
CA ASN A 220 -17.69 36.43 -19.79
C ASN A 220 -17.99 35.05 -19.18
N GLY A 221 -18.49 34.09 -19.98
CA GLY A 221 -18.81 32.74 -19.51
C GLY A 221 -17.78 31.69 -19.96
N PRO A 222 -17.61 30.59 -19.22
CA PRO A 222 -16.82 29.46 -19.68
C PRO A 222 -17.52 28.74 -20.85
N PRO A 223 -16.77 28.01 -21.68
CA PRO A 223 -17.35 27.25 -22.78
C PRO A 223 -18.10 26.04 -22.25
N LYS A 224 -19.08 25.55 -23.02
CA LYS A 224 -19.98 24.48 -22.56
C LYS A 224 -19.26 23.21 -22.12
N TRP A 225 -18.16 22.85 -22.78
CA TRP A 225 -17.39 21.67 -22.38
C TRP A 225 -16.72 21.84 -21.02
N TRP A 226 -16.27 23.05 -20.68
CA TRP A 226 -15.64 23.33 -19.40
C TRP A 226 -16.64 23.17 -18.27
N ILE A 227 -17.88 23.64 -18.44
CA ILE A 227 -18.97 23.46 -17.48
C ILE A 227 -19.26 21.96 -17.24
N GLU A 228 -19.35 21.17 -18.32
CA GLU A 228 -19.57 19.72 -18.22
C GLU A 228 -18.38 18.99 -17.59
N TRP A 229 -17.16 19.42 -17.92
CA TRP A 229 -15.92 18.90 -17.35
C TRP A 229 -15.84 19.22 -15.86
N GLU A 230 -16.00 20.47 -15.46
CA GLU A 230 -15.92 20.95 -14.09
C GLU A 230 -16.92 20.22 -13.19
N LYS A 231 -18.16 20.03 -13.67
CA LYS A 231 -19.18 19.26 -12.94
C LYS A 231 -18.70 17.83 -12.63
N LYS A 232 -18.22 17.11 -13.64
CA LYS A 232 -17.77 15.73 -13.46
C LYS A 232 -16.44 15.65 -12.70
N ALA A 233 -15.55 16.61 -12.93
CA ALA A 233 -14.25 16.68 -12.26
C ALA A 233 -14.43 16.93 -10.77
N LYS A 234 -15.44 17.72 -10.37
CA LYS A 234 -15.83 17.89 -8.96
C LYS A 234 -16.21 16.57 -8.30
N GLU A 235 -17.07 15.80 -8.94
CA GLU A 235 -17.51 14.48 -8.45
C GLU A 235 -16.30 13.53 -8.34
N GLU A 236 -15.46 13.47 -9.37
CA GLU A 236 -14.28 12.59 -9.39
C GLU A 236 -13.22 13.01 -8.37
N ILE A 237 -12.87 14.29 -8.25
CA ILE A 237 -11.85 14.80 -7.31
C ILE A 237 -12.29 14.66 -5.85
N GLN A 238 -13.61 14.65 -5.59
CA GLN A 238 -14.15 14.39 -4.24
C GLN A 238 -13.97 12.93 -3.83
N ALA A 239 -14.11 12.00 -4.77
CA ALA A 239 -13.90 10.58 -4.54
C ALA A 239 -12.41 10.19 -4.57
N ARG A 240 -11.68 10.68 -5.58
CA ARG A 240 -10.29 10.33 -5.89
C ARG A 240 -9.52 11.61 -6.19
N PRO A 241 -8.87 12.25 -5.21
CA PRO A 241 -8.21 13.56 -5.35
C PRO A 241 -6.87 13.48 -6.13
N THR A 242 -6.94 12.97 -7.36
CA THR A 242 -5.82 12.80 -8.30
C THR A 242 -6.16 13.46 -9.63
N THR A 243 -5.15 13.66 -10.48
CA THR A 243 -5.31 14.30 -11.78
C THR A 243 -5.43 13.31 -12.94
N ASP A 244 -5.08 12.03 -12.72
CA ASP A 244 -4.93 11.03 -13.78
C ASP A 244 -6.21 10.81 -14.59
N VAL A 245 -7.36 10.82 -13.91
CA VAL A 245 -8.67 10.61 -14.55
C VAL A 245 -9.19 11.90 -15.19
N VAL A 246 -9.28 12.98 -14.42
CA VAL A 246 -9.98 14.21 -14.84
C VAL A 246 -9.27 14.96 -15.98
N PHE A 247 -7.96 14.80 -16.12
CA PHE A 247 -7.19 15.35 -17.25
C PHE A 247 -6.91 14.31 -18.35
N GLY A 248 -7.42 13.09 -18.21
CA GLY A 248 -7.33 12.05 -19.25
C GLY A 248 -8.11 12.44 -20.51
N MET A 249 -7.60 12.05 -21.68
CA MET A 249 -8.22 12.40 -22.97
C MET A 249 -9.65 11.86 -23.09
N ASP A 250 -9.93 10.66 -22.58
CA ASP A 250 -11.28 10.09 -22.58
C ASP A 250 -12.26 10.93 -21.75
N PHE A 251 -11.81 11.44 -20.59
CA PHE A 251 -12.64 12.27 -19.71
C PHE A 251 -12.94 13.63 -20.34
N LEU A 252 -11.91 14.30 -20.86
CA LEU A 252 -12.02 15.58 -21.57
C LEU A 252 -12.89 15.46 -22.82
N TYR A 253 -12.67 14.42 -23.63
CA TYR A 253 -13.45 14.16 -24.84
C TYR A 253 -14.92 13.87 -24.51
N ALA A 254 -15.20 13.11 -23.45
CA ALA A 254 -16.56 12.85 -23.00
C ALA A 254 -17.29 14.15 -22.59
N ALA A 255 -16.60 15.07 -21.92
CA ALA A 255 -17.15 16.39 -21.58
C ALA A 255 -17.41 17.24 -22.84
N ALA A 256 -16.45 17.30 -23.76
CA ALA A 256 -16.60 18.02 -25.02
C ALA A 256 -17.75 17.47 -25.88
N ARG A 257 -17.90 16.15 -25.98
CA ARG A 257 -19.00 15.50 -26.71
C ARG A 257 -20.35 15.80 -26.07
N LYS A 258 -20.44 15.71 -24.74
CA LYS A 258 -21.68 15.98 -23.99
C LYS A 258 -22.13 17.45 -24.09
N SER A 259 -21.19 18.38 -24.28
CA SER A 259 -21.48 19.82 -24.44
C SER A 259 -22.37 20.15 -25.66
N GLY A 260 -22.44 19.26 -26.64
CA GLY A 260 -23.21 19.45 -27.88
C GLY A 260 -22.65 20.51 -28.83
N CYS A 261 -21.48 21.07 -28.57
CA CYS A 261 -20.86 22.08 -29.42
C CYS A 261 -19.76 21.46 -30.31
N ALA A 262 -19.87 21.66 -31.63
CA ALA A 262 -18.93 21.10 -32.61
C ALA A 262 -17.50 21.63 -32.49
N ARG A 263 -17.30 22.80 -31.88
CA ARG A 263 -15.97 23.42 -31.69
C ARG A 263 -15.32 23.09 -30.35
N CYS A 264 -16.06 22.51 -29.40
CA CYS A 264 -15.52 22.19 -28.08
C CYS A 264 -14.35 21.17 -28.10
N PRO A 265 -14.33 20.13 -28.96
CA PRO A 265 -13.17 19.24 -29.04
C PRO A 265 -11.87 19.98 -29.45
N GLY A 266 -11.95 20.93 -30.38
CA GLY A 266 -10.81 21.77 -30.75
C GLY A 266 -10.40 22.71 -29.62
N SER A 267 -11.38 23.31 -28.93
CA SER A 267 -11.15 24.15 -27.75
C SER A 267 -10.41 23.42 -26.62
N VAL A 268 -10.70 22.13 -26.39
CA VAL A 268 -9.95 21.30 -25.43
C VAL A 268 -8.47 21.25 -25.81
N LEU A 269 -8.16 20.98 -27.08
CA LEU A 269 -6.78 20.89 -27.58
C LEU A 269 -6.07 22.25 -27.52
N GLU A 270 -6.76 23.34 -27.85
CA GLU A 270 -6.22 24.70 -27.74
C GLU A 270 -5.95 25.12 -26.29
N SER A 271 -6.68 24.53 -25.34
CA SER A 271 -6.56 24.81 -23.91
C SER A 271 -5.50 23.95 -23.21
N TRP A 272 -4.66 23.21 -23.96
CA TRP A 272 -3.68 22.27 -23.40
C TRP A 272 -2.77 22.90 -22.35
N LYS A 273 -2.35 24.17 -22.54
CA LYS A 273 -1.45 24.85 -21.61
C LYS A 273 -2.13 25.12 -20.28
N ILE A 274 -3.37 25.62 -20.30
CA ILE A 274 -4.17 25.85 -19.10
C ILE A 274 -4.41 24.53 -18.36
N LEU A 275 -4.74 23.46 -19.10
CA LEU A 275 -4.95 22.13 -18.53
C LEU A 275 -3.67 21.55 -17.92
N ALA A 276 -2.51 21.76 -18.56
CA ALA A 276 -1.21 21.33 -18.06
C ALA A 276 -0.81 22.09 -16.80
N ASP A 277 -0.92 23.43 -16.81
CA ASP A 277 -0.60 24.29 -15.67
C ASP A 277 -1.51 23.97 -14.47
N LEU A 278 -2.82 23.73 -14.73
CA LEU A 278 -3.77 23.33 -13.70
C LEU A 278 -3.46 21.93 -13.14
N LYS A 279 -3.12 20.97 -14.01
CA LYS A 279 -2.72 19.63 -13.61
C LYS A 279 -1.47 19.68 -12.72
N GLU A 280 -0.44 20.43 -13.12
CA GLU A 280 0.79 20.61 -12.35
C GLU A 280 0.52 21.25 -10.99
N ALA A 281 -0.34 22.28 -10.94
CA ALA A 281 -0.73 22.92 -9.69
C ALA A 281 -1.42 21.94 -8.73
N ILE A 282 -2.35 21.12 -9.23
CA ILE A 282 -3.04 20.09 -8.41
C ILE A 282 -2.05 18.99 -7.99
N ASP A 283 -1.17 18.54 -8.88
CA ASP A 283 -0.17 17.50 -8.56
C ASP A 283 0.81 17.96 -7.48
N SER A 284 1.14 19.26 -7.45
CA SER A 284 2.04 19.85 -6.45
C SER A 284 1.48 19.91 -5.01
N LEU A 285 0.18 19.64 -4.83
CA LEU A 285 -0.43 19.61 -3.51
C LEU A 285 0.21 18.52 -2.63
N PRO A 286 0.14 18.65 -1.28
CA PRO A 286 0.54 17.58 -0.38
C PRO A 286 -0.16 16.26 -0.72
N SER A 287 0.62 15.19 -0.84
CA SER A 287 0.15 13.89 -1.31
C SER A 287 0.32 12.76 -0.29
N THR A 288 0.75 13.07 0.94
CA THR A 288 0.93 12.10 2.03
C THR A 288 0.34 12.65 3.32
N ILE A 289 0.06 11.77 4.28
CA ILE A 289 -0.30 12.15 5.66
C ILE A 289 0.81 12.89 6.38
#